data_AF-A0A251RM78-F1
#
_entry.id   AF-A0A251RM78-F1
#
_cell.length_a   1.000
_cell.length_b   1.000
_cell.length_c   1.000
_cell.angle_alpha   90.00
_cell.angle_beta   90.00
_cell.angle_gamma   90.00
#
_symmetry.space_group_name_H-M   'P 1'
#
loop_
_entity.id
_entity.type
_entity.pdbx_description
1 polymer ?
#
loop_
_entity_poly.entity_id
_entity_poly.type
_entity_poly.pdbx_seq_one_letter_code
_entity_poly.pdbx_strand_id
1 'polypeptide(L)'
;MDQLIILQSNHHQQQQPPIKVILSNLLLLTDRICHTAVDESKFYKLECAYVGKQVHRLTRMLRFFSHFVDSTSLYERPVRGIFTNVGINLNHALTLVHKCRHRGIILRLISIAGVLDFRKVFNLLDVSMDNMKWLLSVYASANQGIILTLPPIASNDTSLALVWSCIASLHTHSLNLKIEAALELSTLARDSDRNKDMIVIEGGVAPLLKLLKHELQPETQIAGAMALFNLANDRNRVTSIFNEHGVPVLAQALRNSYILVQIEVAKLIARMAEHDGVCQEAFARKNVIETLVRLLSTEGKINKFLRSNSVNKIALSSSIWPRHKKEGKLLEVSRLIVEFNTNCCRALWMLARENVANCRKITETTKGLLCLAKLIENEKGELRINCLMTVMEITSAAENNLDIRKSAFKNNSPAAKAITDQLLRLIDESDNAVIKIVAIRAIGHLARTFPARQTRVISPLVKQLCDMDPDVATESVIALGKFTCPENYLRAEHAKSIVEFEGVQPALNMLRRNDEKTQYHALILLCYLAMHAGSNEQLHQARILTAFGGAGKTVAHKYSELRDLVARAVYHLKLSGY
;
A
#
# COMPACT_ATOMS: atom_id res chain seq x y z
N MET A 1 16.19 0.02 -13.14
CA MET A 1 16.10 1.16 -14.07
C MET A 1 15.14 2.23 -13.54
N ASP A 2 14.08 1.86 -12.81
CA ASP A 2 13.02 2.83 -12.42
C ASP A 2 13.32 3.70 -11.18
N GLN A 3 14.18 3.25 -10.25
CA GLN A 3 14.70 4.13 -9.18
C GLN A 3 15.55 5.29 -9.75
N LEU A 4 16.19 5.07 -10.89
CA LEU A 4 16.98 6.08 -11.58
C LEU A 4 16.07 7.16 -12.18
N ILE A 5 14.86 6.83 -12.64
CA ILE A 5 13.92 7.78 -13.24
C ILE A 5 13.33 8.73 -12.18
N ILE A 6 13.02 8.23 -10.97
CA ILE A 6 12.48 9.06 -9.88
C ILE A 6 13.59 9.93 -9.25
N LEU A 7 14.81 9.40 -9.11
CA LEU A 7 15.95 10.20 -8.66
C LEU A 7 16.39 11.22 -9.73
N GLN A 8 16.31 10.87 -11.02
CA GLN A 8 16.58 11.80 -12.12
C GLN A 8 15.50 12.87 -12.25
N SER A 9 14.22 12.58 -11.98
CA SER A 9 13.17 13.61 -12.02
C SER A 9 13.35 14.66 -10.91
N ASN A 10 13.74 14.24 -9.70
CA ASN A 10 14.09 15.15 -8.60
C ASN A 10 15.42 15.87 -8.81
N HIS A 11 16.45 15.21 -9.35
CA HIS A 11 17.72 15.87 -9.71
C HIS A 11 17.58 16.84 -10.89
N HIS A 12 16.70 16.55 -11.87
CA HIS A 12 16.45 17.45 -12.99
C HIS A 12 15.66 18.70 -12.56
N GLN A 13 14.80 18.63 -11.54
CA GLN A 13 14.15 19.83 -11.01
C GLN A 13 15.13 20.81 -10.35
N GLN A 14 16.22 20.32 -9.73
CA GLN A 14 17.24 21.18 -9.11
C GLN A 14 18.17 21.90 -10.10
N GLN A 15 18.17 21.51 -11.39
CA GLN A 15 19.01 22.13 -12.43
C GLN A 15 18.24 22.97 -13.44
N GLN A 16 16.90 23.03 -13.36
CA GLN A 16 16.10 23.78 -14.32
C GLN A 16 15.99 25.27 -13.93
N PRO A 17 16.07 26.19 -14.91
CA PRO A 17 15.97 27.62 -14.63
C PRO A 17 14.60 27.97 -14.03
N PRO A 18 14.50 28.97 -13.13
CA PRO A 18 13.22 29.45 -12.61
C PRO A 18 12.26 29.87 -13.73
N ILE A 19 10.95 29.68 -13.54
CA ILE A 19 9.93 30.04 -14.55
C ILE A 19 10.06 31.50 -14.99
N LYS A 20 10.39 32.40 -14.04
CA LYS A 20 10.61 33.82 -14.30
C LYS A 20 11.75 34.08 -15.30
N VAL A 21 12.82 33.29 -15.23
CA VAL A 21 13.96 33.38 -16.16
C VAL A 21 13.55 32.87 -17.54
N ILE A 22 12.83 31.74 -17.60
CA ILE A 22 12.31 31.22 -18.87
C ILE A 22 11.39 32.25 -19.54
N LEU A 23 10.45 32.82 -18.77
CA LEU A 23 9.53 33.84 -19.26
C LEU A 23 10.28 35.08 -19.80
N SER A 24 11.28 35.57 -19.06
CA SER A 24 12.09 36.71 -19.49
C SER A 24 12.83 36.43 -20.79
N ASN A 25 13.40 35.24 -20.94
CA ASN A 25 14.06 34.82 -22.17
C ASN A 25 13.09 34.72 -23.35
N LEU A 26 11.88 34.21 -23.12
CA LEU A 26 10.83 34.19 -24.15
C LEU A 26 10.44 35.60 -24.57
N LEU A 27 10.28 36.54 -23.63
CA LEU A 27 9.95 37.93 -23.94
C LEU A 27 11.05 38.60 -24.78
N LEU A 28 12.33 38.41 -24.40
CA LEU A 28 13.46 38.89 -25.19
C LEU A 28 13.47 38.29 -26.60
N LEU A 29 13.17 37.00 -26.73
CA LEU A 29 13.08 36.34 -28.03
C LEU A 29 11.95 36.92 -28.88
N THR A 30 10.78 37.17 -28.28
CA THR A 30 9.65 37.78 -28.99
C THR A 30 9.99 39.20 -29.47
N ASP A 31 10.66 40.02 -28.64
CA ASP A 31 11.04 41.39 -29.00
C ASP A 31 12.05 41.39 -30.16
N ARG A 32 13.04 40.49 -30.14
CA ARG A 32 14.00 40.31 -31.25
C ARG A 32 13.32 39.93 -32.56
N ILE A 33 12.34 39.03 -32.53
CA ILE A 33 11.61 38.63 -33.74
C ILE A 33 10.80 39.80 -34.29
N CYS A 34 10.11 40.56 -33.42
CA CYS A 34 9.32 41.72 -33.85
C CYS A 34 10.20 42.78 -34.53
N HIS A 35 11.33 43.13 -33.91
CA HIS A 35 12.31 44.06 -34.50
C HIS A 35 12.83 43.55 -35.86
N THR A 36 13.29 42.30 -35.92
CA THR A 36 13.83 41.73 -37.17
C THR A 36 12.76 41.66 -38.28
N ALA A 37 11.53 41.34 -37.91
CA ALA A 37 10.42 41.19 -38.86
C ALA A 37 9.98 42.51 -39.48
N VAL A 38 9.93 43.58 -38.69
CA VAL A 38 9.44 44.91 -39.12
C VAL A 38 10.56 45.75 -39.73
N ASP A 39 11.72 45.81 -39.07
CA ASP A 39 12.74 46.82 -39.37
C ASP A 39 13.86 46.29 -40.26
N GLU A 40 14.16 44.98 -40.21
CA GLU A 40 15.32 44.40 -40.89
C GLU A 40 14.98 43.53 -42.12
N SER A 41 13.71 43.11 -42.28
CA SER A 41 13.30 42.22 -43.36
C SER A 41 13.22 42.95 -44.73
N LYS A 42 13.94 42.44 -45.73
CA LYS A 42 13.96 43.02 -47.09
C LYS A 42 13.13 42.22 -48.11
N PHE A 43 12.96 40.92 -47.89
CA PHE A 43 12.18 40.00 -48.73
C PHE A 43 11.00 39.43 -47.95
N TYR A 44 9.92 39.03 -48.64
CA TYR A 44 8.69 38.50 -48.01
C TYR A 44 8.14 39.42 -46.90
N LYS A 45 8.14 40.74 -47.14
CA LYS A 45 7.81 41.75 -46.12
C LYS A 45 6.42 41.56 -45.52
N LEU A 46 5.43 41.18 -46.34
CA LEU A 46 4.06 40.95 -45.89
C LEU A 46 3.99 39.73 -44.96
N GLU A 47 4.66 38.65 -45.32
CA GLU A 47 4.70 37.42 -44.54
C GLU A 47 5.50 37.62 -43.23
N CYS A 48 6.64 38.32 -43.28
CA CYS A 48 7.39 38.71 -42.09
C CYS A 48 6.57 39.62 -41.17
N ALA A 49 5.85 40.60 -41.70
CA ALA A 49 4.95 41.44 -40.91
C ALA A 49 3.84 40.61 -40.24
N TYR A 50 3.32 39.58 -40.92
CA TYR A 50 2.34 38.67 -40.33
C TYR A 50 2.94 37.80 -39.22
N VAL A 51 4.17 37.28 -39.38
CA VAL A 51 4.93 36.63 -38.28
C VAL A 51 5.02 37.58 -37.08
N GLY A 52 5.45 38.83 -37.31
CA GLY A 52 5.56 39.85 -36.27
C GLY A 52 4.24 40.08 -35.52
N LYS A 53 3.11 40.14 -36.24
CA LYS A 53 1.77 40.29 -35.65
C LYS A 53 1.39 39.10 -34.76
N GLN A 54 1.66 37.86 -35.19
CA GLN A 54 1.38 36.67 -34.38
C GLN A 54 2.28 36.60 -33.14
N VAL A 55 3.57 36.91 -33.28
CA VAL A 55 4.51 36.98 -32.16
C VAL A 55 4.13 38.08 -31.17
N HIS A 56 3.66 39.24 -31.65
CA HIS A 56 3.17 40.31 -30.77
C HIS A 56 1.96 39.87 -29.93
N ARG A 57 1.03 39.10 -30.49
CA ARG A 57 -0.08 38.50 -29.73
C ARG A 57 0.44 37.56 -28.65
N LEU A 58 1.38 36.68 -28.99
CA LEU A 58 2.00 35.76 -28.04
C LEU A 58 2.75 36.51 -26.92
N THR A 59 3.42 37.61 -27.24
CA THR A 59 4.08 38.51 -26.28
C THR A 59 3.08 39.03 -25.25
N ARG A 60 1.89 39.46 -25.69
CA ARG A 60 0.83 39.92 -24.77
C ARG A 60 0.37 38.81 -23.83
N MET A 61 0.23 37.58 -24.31
CA MET A 61 -0.16 36.43 -23.50
C MET A 61 0.91 36.05 -22.47
N LEU A 62 2.18 36.06 -22.87
CA LEU A 62 3.32 35.82 -21.98
C LEU A 62 3.41 36.91 -20.90
N ARG A 63 3.26 38.18 -21.27
CA ARG A 63 3.20 39.30 -20.30
C ARG A 63 2.01 39.16 -19.35
N PHE A 64 0.83 38.78 -19.84
CA PHE A 64 -0.31 38.54 -18.98
C PHE A 64 -0.05 37.39 -18.00
N PHE A 65 0.61 36.32 -18.43
CA PHE A 65 0.97 35.22 -17.54
C PHE A 65 1.96 35.61 -16.44
N SER A 66 2.74 36.68 -16.61
CA SER A 66 3.70 37.16 -15.60
C SER A 66 3.06 37.41 -14.23
N HIS A 67 1.77 37.77 -14.20
CA HIS A 67 1.00 37.97 -12.98
C HIS A 67 0.86 36.70 -12.12
N PHE A 68 0.99 35.51 -12.70
CA PHE A 68 0.87 34.24 -11.99
C PHE A 68 2.21 33.66 -11.54
N VAL A 69 3.34 34.14 -12.08
CA VAL A 69 4.67 33.54 -11.88
C VAL A 69 5.15 33.67 -10.44
N ASP A 70 4.80 34.77 -9.76
CA ASP A 70 5.21 35.00 -8.36
C ASP A 70 4.25 34.33 -7.34
N SER A 71 3.27 33.53 -7.81
CA SER A 71 2.36 32.79 -6.93
C SER A 71 3.04 31.61 -6.24
N THR A 72 2.88 31.50 -4.92
CA THR A 72 3.41 30.38 -4.11
C THR A 72 2.74 29.03 -4.42
N SER A 73 1.63 29.03 -5.15
CA SER A 73 0.90 27.83 -5.55
C SER A 73 1.02 27.48 -7.03
N LEU A 74 1.95 28.07 -7.78
CA LEU A 74 2.08 27.81 -9.21
C LEU A 74 2.39 26.33 -9.50
N TYR A 75 1.60 25.69 -10.37
CA TYR A 75 1.87 24.34 -10.85
C TYR A 75 2.76 24.39 -12.10
N GLU A 76 4.07 24.28 -11.88
CA GLU A 76 5.07 24.63 -12.90
C GLU A 76 5.18 23.67 -14.09
N ARG A 77 4.80 22.39 -13.96
CA ARG A 77 5.07 21.38 -15.00
C ARG A 77 4.45 21.69 -16.37
N PRO A 78 3.12 21.94 -16.48
CA PRO A 78 2.52 22.35 -17.75
C PRO A 78 3.07 23.69 -18.24
N VAL A 79 3.41 24.61 -17.33
CA VAL A 79 4.03 25.90 -17.68
C VAL A 79 5.36 25.68 -18.39
N ARG A 80 6.23 24.83 -17.84
CA ARG A 80 7.54 24.49 -18.42
C ARG A 80 7.40 23.84 -19.78
N GLY A 81 6.50 22.86 -19.91
CA GLY A 81 6.25 22.18 -21.18
C GLY A 81 5.80 23.16 -22.27
N ILE A 82 4.81 24.00 -21.96
CA ILE A 82 4.28 24.99 -22.90
C ILE A 82 5.32 26.06 -23.23
N PHE A 83 6.04 26.58 -22.24
CA PHE A 83 7.09 27.60 -22.46
C PHE A 83 8.23 27.06 -23.31
N THR A 84 8.61 25.80 -23.12
CA THR A 84 9.63 25.14 -23.95
C THR A 84 9.14 25.01 -25.40
N ASN A 85 7.90 24.56 -25.61
CA ASN A 85 7.29 24.48 -26.95
C ASN A 85 7.21 25.86 -27.64
N VAL A 86 6.78 26.89 -26.90
CA VAL A 86 6.76 28.29 -27.35
C VAL A 86 8.16 28.75 -27.75
N GLY A 87 9.17 28.48 -26.93
CA GLY A 87 10.56 28.86 -27.22
C GLY A 87 11.12 28.20 -28.48
N ILE A 88 10.85 26.90 -28.67
CA ILE A 88 11.24 26.16 -29.87
C ILE A 88 10.60 26.80 -31.12
N ASN A 89 9.28 27.02 -31.09
CA ASN A 89 8.54 27.58 -32.22
C ASN A 89 8.96 29.02 -32.52
N LEU A 90 9.25 29.83 -31.50
CA LEU A 90 9.80 31.18 -31.66
C LEU A 90 11.20 31.15 -32.29
N ASN A 91 12.06 30.19 -31.95
CA ASN A 91 13.38 30.05 -32.60
C ASN A 91 13.25 29.68 -34.09
N HIS A 92 12.28 28.85 -34.46
CA HIS A 92 11.96 28.60 -35.87
C HIS A 92 11.50 29.88 -36.58
N ALA A 93 10.64 30.67 -35.95
CA ALA A 93 10.20 31.96 -36.47
C ALA A 93 11.37 32.95 -36.63
N LEU A 94 12.23 33.07 -35.61
CA LEU A 94 13.43 33.92 -35.65
C LEU A 94 14.35 33.52 -36.79
N THR A 95 14.62 32.22 -36.95
CA THR A 95 15.48 31.67 -38.01
C THR A 95 14.91 32.00 -39.39
N LEU A 96 13.59 31.84 -39.57
CA LEU A 96 12.92 32.16 -40.83
C LEU A 96 13.01 33.66 -41.15
N VAL A 97 12.68 34.53 -40.20
CA VAL A 97 12.74 35.99 -40.38
C VAL A 97 14.18 36.46 -40.62
N HIS A 98 15.18 35.85 -39.97
CA HIS A 98 16.60 36.12 -40.24
C HIS A 98 17.01 35.75 -41.67
N LYS A 99 16.45 34.70 -42.27
CA LYS A 99 16.72 34.37 -43.69
C LYS A 99 16.19 35.43 -44.66
N CYS A 100 15.22 36.23 -44.25
CA CYS A 100 14.68 37.37 -45.00
C CYS A 100 15.50 38.66 -44.83
N ARG A 101 16.52 38.65 -43.96
CA ARG A 101 17.56 39.68 -43.84
C ARG A 101 18.59 39.51 -44.96
N HIS A 102 19.28 40.59 -45.29
CA HIS A 102 20.31 40.70 -46.33
C HIS A 102 21.16 39.43 -46.59
N ARG A 103 21.24 38.97 -47.85
CA ARG A 103 22.31 38.06 -48.29
C ARG A 103 23.31 38.81 -49.18
N GLY A 104 24.59 38.72 -48.84
CA GLY A 104 25.67 39.02 -49.77
C GLY A 104 25.64 38.04 -50.96
N ILE A 105 26.25 38.44 -52.08
CA ILE A 105 26.14 37.82 -53.40
C ILE A 105 26.56 36.33 -53.44
N ILE A 106 27.36 35.86 -52.47
CA ILE A 106 27.99 34.52 -52.47
C ILE A 106 27.11 33.41 -51.85
N LEU A 107 26.05 33.73 -51.09
CA LEU A 107 25.20 32.74 -50.39
C LEU A 107 23.85 32.45 -51.09
N ARG A 108 23.69 32.83 -52.35
CA ARG A 108 22.43 32.63 -53.11
C ARG A 108 22.08 31.15 -53.36
N LEU A 109 23.02 30.22 -53.22
CA LEU A 109 22.83 28.82 -53.62
C LEU A 109 22.34 27.85 -52.52
N ILE A 110 22.23 28.24 -51.23
CA ILE A 110 22.08 27.22 -50.15
C ILE A 110 20.86 27.36 -49.21
N SER A 111 20.02 28.41 -49.22
CA SER A 111 18.74 28.33 -48.46
C SER A 111 17.75 29.43 -48.82
N ILE A 112 16.84 29.22 -49.78
CA ILE A 112 15.78 30.20 -50.07
C ILE A 112 14.62 29.89 -49.11
N ALA A 113 14.24 30.85 -48.26
CA ALA A 113 13.01 30.75 -47.48
C ALA A 113 11.82 30.75 -48.46
N GLY A 114 10.94 29.74 -48.37
CA GLY A 114 9.80 29.58 -49.27
C GLY A 114 8.45 29.81 -48.59
N VAL A 115 7.39 29.94 -49.40
CA VAL A 115 6.00 30.06 -48.93
C VAL A 115 5.60 28.90 -47.99
N LEU A 116 6.11 27.70 -48.23
CA LEU A 116 5.88 26.55 -47.37
C LEU A 116 6.53 26.68 -45.99
N ASP A 117 7.68 27.35 -45.89
CA ASP A 117 8.35 27.60 -44.60
C ASP A 117 7.56 28.60 -43.76
N PHE A 118 7.00 29.64 -44.39
CA PHE A 118 6.09 30.57 -43.74
C PHE A 118 4.81 29.88 -43.26
N ARG A 119 4.18 29.04 -44.09
CA ARG A 119 3.00 28.26 -43.66
C ARG A 119 3.30 27.38 -42.45
N LYS A 120 4.45 26.71 -42.43
CA LYS A 120 4.89 25.91 -41.27
C LYS A 120 5.04 26.78 -40.03
N VAL A 121 5.74 27.92 -40.12
CA VAL A 121 5.91 28.84 -38.98
C VAL A 121 4.58 29.41 -38.50
N PHE A 122 3.66 29.77 -39.40
CA PHE A 122 2.32 30.24 -39.00
C PHE A 122 1.60 29.18 -38.17
N ASN A 123 1.56 27.94 -38.64
CA ASN A 123 0.95 26.84 -37.91
C ASN A 123 1.62 26.61 -36.54
N LEU A 124 2.95 26.67 -36.46
CA LEU A 124 3.68 26.54 -35.20
C LEU A 124 3.35 27.67 -34.20
N LEU A 125 3.22 28.91 -34.68
CA LEU A 125 2.84 30.05 -33.86
C LEU A 125 1.37 29.97 -33.41
N ASP A 126 0.47 29.50 -34.26
CA ASP A 126 -0.93 29.25 -33.89
C ASP A 126 -1.02 28.18 -32.80
N VAL A 127 -0.29 27.06 -32.94
CA VAL A 127 -0.15 26.02 -31.90
C VAL A 127 0.38 26.60 -30.59
N SER A 128 1.40 27.46 -30.63
CA SER A 128 1.93 28.13 -29.44
C SER A 128 0.93 29.06 -28.77
N MET A 129 0.16 29.82 -29.56
CA MET A 129 -0.91 30.67 -29.02
C MET A 129 -2.02 29.82 -28.38
N ASP A 130 -2.43 28.73 -29.00
CA ASP A 130 -3.48 27.87 -28.45
C ASP A 130 -3.04 27.15 -27.17
N ASN A 131 -1.77 26.70 -27.09
CA ASN A 131 -1.17 26.21 -25.85
C ASN A 131 -1.20 27.29 -24.76
N MET A 132 -0.82 28.53 -25.08
CA MET A 132 -0.89 29.63 -24.12
C MET A 132 -2.33 29.98 -23.73
N LYS A 133 -3.32 29.89 -24.63
CA LYS A 133 -4.73 30.14 -24.30
C LYS A 133 -5.23 29.12 -23.29
N TRP A 134 -4.90 27.85 -23.50
CA TRP A 134 -5.20 26.79 -22.55
C TRP A 134 -4.55 27.08 -21.20
N LEU A 135 -3.26 27.42 -21.17
CA LEU A 135 -2.55 27.73 -19.93
C LEU A 135 -3.22 28.91 -19.19
N LEU A 136 -3.54 29.98 -19.90
CA LEU A 136 -4.25 31.12 -19.32
C LEU A 136 -5.62 30.72 -18.78
N SER A 137 -6.37 29.84 -19.46
CA SER A 137 -7.68 29.38 -18.96
C SER A 137 -7.56 28.62 -17.64
N VAL A 138 -6.53 27.78 -17.47
CA VAL A 138 -6.29 27.03 -16.22
C VAL A 138 -6.09 27.96 -15.03
N TYR A 139 -5.37 29.07 -15.20
CA TYR A 139 -5.04 29.99 -14.10
C TYR A 139 -6.02 31.16 -13.94
N ALA A 140 -6.58 31.67 -15.03
CA ALA A 140 -7.52 32.79 -15.00
C ALA A 140 -8.95 32.36 -14.63
N SER A 141 -9.35 31.11 -14.97
CA SER A 141 -10.67 30.56 -14.67
C SER A 141 -10.67 29.66 -13.42
N ALA A 142 -9.73 29.88 -12.48
CA ALA A 142 -9.52 29.05 -11.29
C ALA A 142 -10.75 28.83 -10.38
N ASN A 143 -11.87 29.55 -10.61
CA ASN A 143 -13.13 29.42 -9.87
C ASN A 143 -14.31 28.90 -10.72
N GLN A 144 -14.11 28.59 -12.01
CA GLN A 144 -15.20 28.28 -12.96
C GLN A 144 -15.37 26.78 -13.25
N GLY A 145 -14.44 25.92 -12.84
CA GLY A 145 -14.49 24.48 -13.10
C GLY A 145 -13.12 23.90 -13.45
N ILE A 146 -13.04 22.58 -13.56
CA ILE A 146 -11.87 21.90 -14.14
C ILE A 146 -11.86 22.12 -15.65
N ILE A 147 -10.75 22.60 -16.20
CA ILE A 147 -10.62 22.84 -17.63
C ILE A 147 -10.44 21.50 -18.35
N LEU A 148 -11.44 21.09 -19.14
CA LEU A 148 -11.42 19.83 -19.88
C LEU A 148 -10.94 19.97 -21.34
N THR A 149 -10.64 21.18 -21.79
CA THR A 149 -10.05 21.39 -23.12
C THR A 149 -8.63 20.86 -23.17
N LEU A 150 -8.20 20.37 -24.34
CA LEU A 150 -6.87 19.80 -24.53
C LEU A 150 -5.93 20.88 -25.08
N PRO A 151 -4.76 21.12 -24.45
CA PRO A 151 -3.74 21.95 -25.08
C PRO A 151 -3.15 21.19 -26.26
N PRO A 152 -2.87 21.84 -27.40
CA PRO A 152 -2.24 21.19 -28.55
C PRO A 152 -1.00 20.34 -28.23
N ILE A 153 -0.19 20.74 -27.24
CA ILE A 153 0.99 19.98 -26.80
C ILE A 153 0.65 18.59 -26.24
N ALA A 154 -0.57 18.40 -25.73
CA ALA A 154 -1.07 17.14 -25.19
C ALA A 154 -2.25 16.58 -26.02
N SER A 155 -2.42 17.01 -27.27
CA SER A 155 -3.54 16.56 -28.12
C SER A 155 -3.56 15.04 -28.34
N ASN A 156 -2.39 14.40 -28.27
CA ASN A 156 -2.21 12.96 -28.48
C ASN A 156 -2.26 12.16 -27.17
N ASP A 157 -2.35 12.83 -26.02
CA ASP A 157 -2.42 12.19 -24.71
C ASP A 157 -3.47 12.93 -23.84
N THR A 158 -4.72 12.50 -23.99
CA THR A 158 -5.85 13.07 -23.25
C THR A 158 -5.71 12.87 -21.75
N SER A 159 -5.11 11.77 -21.31
CA SER A 159 -4.84 11.48 -19.90
C SER A 159 -3.85 12.49 -19.31
N LEU A 160 -2.77 12.84 -20.03
CA LEU A 160 -1.84 13.89 -19.60
C LEU A 160 -2.54 15.24 -19.42
N ALA A 161 -3.37 15.64 -20.39
CA ALA A 161 -4.09 16.91 -20.31
C ALA A 161 -5.04 16.96 -19.11
N LEU A 162 -5.79 15.88 -18.85
CA LEU A 162 -6.68 15.77 -17.69
C LEU A 162 -5.90 15.79 -16.37
N VAL A 163 -4.77 15.07 -16.30
CA VAL A 163 -3.89 15.08 -15.11
C VAL A 163 -3.38 16.49 -14.84
N TRP A 164 -2.94 17.23 -15.87
CA TRP A 164 -2.50 18.61 -15.71
C TRP A 164 -3.61 19.53 -15.20
N SER A 165 -4.81 19.45 -15.78
CA SER A 165 -5.95 20.24 -15.34
C SER A 165 -6.34 19.93 -13.90
N CYS A 166 -6.41 18.65 -13.52
CA CYS A 166 -6.77 18.26 -12.17
C CYS A 166 -5.72 18.69 -11.15
N ILE A 167 -4.42 18.47 -11.43
CA ILE A 167 -3.35 18.91 -10.52
C ILE A 167 -3.37 20.44 -10.39
N ALA A 168 -3.55 21.19 -11.48
CA ALA A 168 -3.69 22.65 -11.39
C ALA A 168 -4.88 23.06 -10.50
N SER A 169 -6.03 22.38 -10.62
CA SER A 169 -7.21 22.61 -9.78
C SER A 169 -6.95 22.34 -8.29
N LEU A 170 -6.05 21.41 -7.94
CA LEU A 170 -5.64 21.17 -6.54
C LEU A 170 -4.91 22.37 -5.92
N HIS A 171 -4.28 23.21 -6.74
CA HIS A 171 -3.53 24.39 -6.30
C HIS A 171 -4.37 25.66 -6.13
N THR A 172 -5.66 25.60 -6.50
CA THR A 172 -6.60 26.72 -6.35
C THR A 172 -6.98 27.00 -4.89
N HIS A 173 -7.77 28.04 -4.62
CA HIS A 173 -8.33 28.27 -3.29
C HIS A 173 -9.71 27.61 -3.09
N SER A 174 -10.36 27.15 -4.15
CA SER A 174 -11.70 26.56 -4.10
C SER A 174 -11.66 25.12 -3.60
N LEU A 175 -12.18 24.87 -2.40
CA LEU A 175 -12.25 23.51 -1.83
C LEU A 175 -13.07 22.54 -2.68
N ASN A 176 -14.16 23.02 -3.29
CA ASN A 176 -15.00 22.20 -4.16
C ASN A 176 -14.23 21.69 -5.38
N LEU A 177 -13.45 22.56 -6.03
CA LEU A 177 -12.61 22.16 -7.16
C LEU A 177 -11.48 21.23 -6.75
N LYS A 178 -10.94 21.38 -5.53
CA LYS A 178 -9.95 20.42 -5.00
C LYS A 178 -10.55 19.04 -4.80
N ILE A 179 -11.77 18.97 -4.27
CA ILE A 179 -12.50 17.71 -4.10
C ILE A 179 -12.74 17.06 -5.45
N GLU A 180 -13.32 17.78 -6.40
CA GLU A 180 -13.60 17.28 -7.75
C GLU A 180 -12.33 16.78 -8.45
N ALA A 181 -11.26 17.57 -8.40
CA ALA A 181 -9.98 17.21 -9.01
C ALA A 181 -9.32 15.99 -8.35
N ALA A 182 -9.39 15.87 -7.02
CA ALA A 182 -8.86 14.70 -6.33
C ALA A 182 -9.66 13.43 -6.66
N LEU A 183 -10.98 13.53 -6.79
CA LEU A 183 -11.83 12.41 -7.20
C LEU A 183 -11.54 12.00 -8.65
N GLU A 184 -11.33 12.94 -9.56
CA GLU A 184 -10.97 12.65 -10.95
C GLU A 184 -9.56 12.05 -11.08
N LEU A 185 -8.60 12.51 -10.27
CA LEU A 185 -7.29 11.84 -10.19
C LEU A 185 -7.42 10.42 -9.62
N SER A 186 -8.35 10.21 -8.69
CA SER A 186 -8.63 8.90 -8.11
C SER A 186 -9.23 7.93 -9.13
N THR A 187 -10.15 8.39 -9.99
CA THR A 187 -10.71 7.59 -11.09
C THR A 187 -9.63 7.24 -12.11
N LEU A 188 -8.88 8.24 -12.58
CA LEU A 188 -7.78 8.04 -13.53
C LEU A 188 -6.74 7.05 -13.00
N ALA A 189 -6.35 7.16 -11.73
CA ALA A 189 -5.41 6.25 -11.10
C ALA A 189 -5.95 4.82 -11.05
N ARG A 190 -7.24 4.63 -10.75
CA ARG A 190 -7.87 3.30 -10.70
C ARG A 190 -7.82 2.59 -12.05
N ASP A 191 -7.93 3.32 -13.16
CA ASP A 191 -8.13 2.76 -14.49
C ASP A 191 -6.86 2.13 -15.10
N SER A 192 -5.67 2.69 -14.88
CA SER A 192 -4.42 2.06 -15.38
C SER A 192 -3.16 2.48 -14.61
N ASP A 193 -2.14 1.62 -14.59
CA ASP A 193 -0.85 1.93 -13.98
C ASP A 193 -0.11 3.07 -14.69
N ARG A 194 -0.26 3.21 -16.02
CA ARG A 194 0.25 4.38 -16.76
C ARG A 194 -0.28 5.69 -16.20
N ASN A 195 -1.55 5.75 -15.80
CA ASN A 195 -2.12 6.97 -15.22
C ASN A 195 -1.58 7.22 -13.81
N LYS A 196 -1.37 6.19 -12.98
CA LYS A 196 -0.70 6.38 -11.68
C LYS A 196 0.69 6.98 -11.86
N ASP A 197 1.48 6.42 -12.78
CA ASP A 197 2.83 6.91 -13.07
C ASP A 197 2.77 8.35 -13.57
N MET A 198 1.84 8.67 -14.48
CA MET A 198 1.63 10.03 -14.95
C MET A 198 1.33 10.99 -13.79
N ILE A 199 0.40 10.65 -12.88
CA ILE A 199 0.03 11.51 -11.74
C ILE A 199 1.24 11.73 -10.82
N VAL A 200 2.04 10.69 -10.56
CA VAL A 200 3.25 10.79 -9.72
C VAL A 200 4.34 11.60 -10.41
N ILE A 201 4.63 11.31 -11.68
CA ILE A 201 5.60 12.03 -12.50
C ILE A 201 5.20 13.49 -12.60
N GLU A 202 3.91 13.80 -12.73
CA GLU A 202 3.37 15.17 -12.80
C GLU A 202 3.24 15.83 -11.41
N GLY A 203 3.75 15.22 -10.34
CA GLY A 203 3.84 15.85 -9.02
C GLY A 203 2.50 15.96 -8.28
N GLY A 204 1.53 15.09 -8.57
CA GLY A 204 0.22 15.08 -7.93
C GLY A 204 0.23 14.65 -6.46
N VAL A 205 1.27 13.97 -5.99
CA VAL A 205 1.33 13.42 -4.62
C VAL A 205 1.31 14.52 -3.56
N ALA A 206 2.18 15.53 -3.68
CA ALA A 206 2.29 16.62 -2.70
C ALA A 206 0.97 17.41 -2.51
N PRO A 207 0.26 17.87 -3.56
CA PRO A 207 -1.01 18.56 -3.39
C PRO A 207 -2.11 17.63 -2.85
N LEU A 208 -2.12 16.35 -3.19
CA LEU A 208 -3.07 15.39 -2.59
C LEU A 208 -2.82 15.20 -1.09
N LEU A 209 -1.57 15.11 -0.64
CA LEU A 209 -1.23 15.08 0.79
C LEU A 209 -1.66 16.35 1.53
N LYS A 210 -1.61 17.52 0.89
CA LYS A 210 -2.11 18.77 1.48
C LYS A 210 -3.61 18.73 1.77
N LEU A 211 -4.39 17.93 1.05
CA LEU A 211 -5.83 17.76 1.29
C LEU A 211 -6.15 17.02 2.59
N LEU A 212 -5.18 16.28 3.15
CA LEU A 212 -5.34 15.50 4.37
C LEU A 212 -5.07 16.29 5.66
N LYS A 213 -4.75 17.58 5.56
CA LYS A 213 -4.51 18.41 6.74
C LYS A 213 -5.79 18.54 7.57
N HIS A 214 -5.63 18.40 8.89
CA HIS A 214 -6.75 18.34 9.84
C HIS A 214 -7.67 19.58 9.83
N GLU A 215 -7.17 20.73 9.38
CA GLU A 215 -7.93 22.00 9.25
C GLU A 215 -8.99 21.95 8.15
N LEU A 216 -8.88 21.01 7.22
CA LEU A 216 -9.78 20.89 6.06
C LEU A 216 -11.01 20.06 6.38
N GLN A 217 -12.06 20.24 5.58
CA GLN A 217 -13.31 19.49 5.74
C GLN A 217 -13.09 17.98 5.49
N PRO A 218 -13.87 17.10 6.15
CA PRO A 218 -13.73 15.65 6.01
C PRO A 218 -13.82 15.16 4.57
N GLU A 219 -14.70 15.74 3.76
CA GLU A 219 -14.89 15.42 2.35
C GLU A 219 -13.62 15.69 1.53
N THR A 220 -12.92 16.80 1.83
CA THR A 220 -11.62 17.13 1.21
C THR A 220 -10.55 16.11 1.59
N GLN A 221 -10.49 15.73 2.87
CA GLN A 221 -9.52 14.75 3.34
C GLN A 221 -9.78 13.37 2.72
N ILE A 222 -11.04 12.94 2.65
CA ILE A 222 -11.45 11.66 2.02
C ILE A 222 -11.03 11.61 0.55
N ALA A 223 -11.33 12.65 -0.24
CA ALA A 223 -10.96 12.69 -1.65
C ALA A 223 -9.44 12.57 -1.85
N GLY A 224 -8.64 13.27 -1.03
CA GLY A 224 -7.18 13.15 -1.03
C GLY A 224 -6.69 11.74 -0.66
N ALA A 225 -7.25 11.14 0.40
CA ALA A 225 -6.89 9.78 0.84
C ALA A 225 -7.20 8.74 -0.23
N MET A 226 -8.37 8.82 -0.87
CA MET A 226 -8.79 7.88 -1.92
C MET A 226 -7.87 7.93 -3.13
N ALA A 227 -7.51 9.14 -3.59
CA ALA A 227 -6.58 9.30 -4.70
C ALA A 227 -5.21 8.69 -4.37
N LEU A 228 -4.67 8.99 -3.18
CA LEU A 228 -3.39 8.43 -2.73
C LEU A 228 -3.44 6.90 -2.56
N PHE A 229 -4.54 6.35 -2.07
CA PHE A 229 -4.73 4.90 -1.97
C PHE A 229 -4.70 4.22 -3.34
N ASN A 230 -5.35 4.80 -4.34
CA ASN A 230 -5.33 4.28 -5.72
C ASN A 230 -3.95 4.43 -6.38
N LEU A 231 -3.14 5.41 -5.96
CA LEU A 231 -1.76 5.53 -6.39
C LEU A 231 -0.84 4.46 -5.79
N ALA A 232 -1.02 4.15 -4.50
CA ALA A 232 -0.12 3.35 -3.66
C ALA A 232 -0.12 1.82 -3.92
N ASN A 233 -0.27 1.32 -5.16
CA ASN A 233 -0.38 -0.13 -5.41
C ASN A 233 0.97 -0.85 -5.68
N ASP A 234 2.10 -0.13 -5.64
CA ASP A 234 3.44 -0.72 -5.70
C ASP A 234 4.44 0.03 -4.80
N ARG A 235 5.66 -0.53 -4.68
CA ARG A 235 6.73 0.02 -3.86
C ARG A 235 7.24 1.39 -4.35
N ASN A 236 7.33 1.64 -5.65
CA ASN A 236 7.86 2.88 -6.22
C ASN A 236 6.94 4.08 -5.92
N ARG A 237 5.63 3.88 -6.03
CA ARG A 237 4.61 4.90 -5.76
C ARG A 237 4.41 5.11 -4.26
N VAL A 238 4.49 4.05 -3.46
CA VAL A 238 4.58 4.19 -2.00
C VAL A 238 5.82 4.99 -1.59
N THR A 239 6.97 4.74 -2.21
CA THR A 239 8.20 5.52 -1.99
C THR A 239 8.00 7.00 -2.36
N SER A 240 7.25 7.28 -3.43
CA SER A 240 6.93 8.66 -3.82
C SER A 240 6.08 9.37 -2.76
N ILE A 241 5.06 8.68 -2.20
CA ILE A 241 4.25 9.20 -1.08
C ILE A 241 5.11 9.41 0.18
N PHE A 242 6.04 8.49 0.45
CA PHE A 242 6.97 8.59 1.57
C PHE A 242 7.88 9.82 1.45
N ASN A 243 8.50 10.03 0.28
CA ASN A 243 9.42 11.13 0.01
C ASN A 243 8.73 12.51 0.09
N GLU A 244 7.44 12.57 -0.21
CA GLU A 244 6.60 13.77 -0.05
C GLU A 244 6.11 13.96 1.41
N HIS A 245 6.78 13.34 2.39
CA HIS A 245 6.46 13.42 3.81
C HIS A 245 5.05 12.90 4.15
N GLY A 246 4.58 11.88 3.42
CA GLY A 246 3.24 11.32 3.63
C GLY A 246 3.04 10.68 5.00
N VAL A 247 4.07 10.04 5.57
CA VAL A 247 3.96 9.33 6.86
C VAL A 247 3.50 10.24 8.03
N PRO A 248 4.15 11.40 8.29
CA PRO A 248 3.65 12.36 9.29
C PRO A 248 2.20 12.82 9.06
N VAL A 249 1.83 13.11 7.81
CA VAL A 249 0.49 13.61 7.45
C VAL A 249 -0.58 12.54 7.75
N LEU A 250 -0.34 11.30 7.33
CA LEU A 250 -1.24 10.18 7.57
C LEU A 250 -1.36 9.82 9.05
N ALA A 251 -0.25 9.86 9.80
CA ALA A 251 -0.28 9.65 11.25
C ALA A 251 -1.12 10.71 11.97
N GLN A 252 -1.02 11.98 11.56
CA GLN A 252 -1.83 13.06 12.12
C GLN A 252 -3.31 12.94 11.76
N ALA A 253 -3.63 12.63 10.50
CA ALA A 253 -5.00 12.43 10.04
C ALA A 253 -5.67 11.24 10.76
N LEU A 254 -4.95 10.13 10.94
CA LEU A 254 -5.46 8.99 11.72
C LEU A 254 -5.76 9.38 13.18
N ARG A 255 -4.96 10.25 13.78
CA ARG A 255 -5.12 10.63 15.18
C ARG A 255 -6.28 11.60 15.42
N ASN A 256 -6.46 12.57 14.53
CA ASN A 256 -7.26 13.78 14.81
C ASN A 256 -8.51 13.93 13.94
N SER A 257 -8.66 13.14 12.86
CA SER A 257 -9.78 13.31 11.92
C SER A 257 -11.02 12.51 12.32
N TYR A 258 -12.13 12.77 11.63
CA TYR A 258 -13.39 12.04 11.76
C TYR A 258 -13.26 10.58 11.31
N ILE A 259 -14.13 9.70 11.81
CA ILE A 259 -14.07 8.25 11.55
C ILE A 259 -14.00 7.91 10.05
N LEU A 260 -14.74 8.62 9.19
CA LEU A 260 -14.73 8.39 7.75
C LEU A 260 -13.36 8.69 7.12
N VAL A 261 -12.69 9.75 7.58
CA VAL A 261 -11.31 10.02 7.16
C VAL A 261 -10.38 8.96 7.70
N GLN A 262 -10.53 8.58 8.97
CA GLN A 262 -9.67 7.56 9.59
C GLN A 262 -9.78 6.21 8.89
N ILE A 263 -10.97 5.84 8.36
CA ILE A 263 -11.16 4.64 7.53
C ILE A 263 -10.26 4.71 6.29
N GLU A 264 -10.36 5.78 5.50
CA GLU A 264 -9.59 5.92 4.27
C GLU A 264 -8.08 6.05 4.53
N VAL A 265 -7.70 6.74 5.59
CA VAL A 265 -6.30 6.84 6.03
C VAL A 265 -5.77 5.48 6.50
N ALA A 266 -6.56 4.68 7.23
CA ALA A 266 -6.16 3.34 7.64
C ALA A 266 -5.98 2.40 6.42
N LYS A 267 -6.87 2.49 5.40
CA LYS A 267 -6.71 1.78 4.12
C LYS A 267 -5.38 2.12 3.45
N LEU A 268 -5.04 3.40 3.37
CA LEU A 268 -3.78 3.89 2.79
C LEU A 268 -2.56 3.46 3.62
N ILE A 269 -2.61 3.54 4.95
CA ILE A 269 -1.52 3.07 5.82
C ILE A 269 -1.28 1.58 5.61
N ALA A 270 -2.34 0.76 5.59
CA ALA A 270 -2.23 -0.67 5.36
C ALA A 270 -1.57 -0.97 4.00
N ARG A 271 -2.01 -0.27 2.94
CA ARG A 271 -1.46 -0.39 1.59
C ARG A 271 0.02 -0.03 1.53
N MET A 272 0.41 1.08 2.13
CA MET A 272 1.82 1.49 2.16
C MET A 272 2.69 0.48 2.93
N ALA A 273 2.20 -0.01 4.07
CA ALA A 273 2.88 -1.02 4.88
C ALA A 273 2.99 -2.40 4.21
N GLU A 274 2.05 -2.72 3.32
CA GLU A 274 2.05 -3.95 2.51
C GLU A 274 3.16 -3.96 1.44
N HIS A 275 3.45 -2.81 0.84
CA HIS A 275 4.39 -2.71 -0.29
C HIS A 275 5.80 -2.25 0.11
N ASP A 276 6.00 -1.67 1.30
CA ASP A 276 7.30 -1.15 1.72
C ASP A 276 7.57 -1.26 3.23
N GLY A 277 8.61 -2.04 3.59
CA GLY A 277 9.07 -2.20 4.97
C GLY A 277 9.59 -0.90 5.61
N VAL A 278 10.12 0.04 4.80
CA VAL A 278 10.55 1.36 5.32
C VAL A 278 9.36 2.14 5.85
N CYS A 279 8.22 2.07 5.14
CA CYS A 279 6.96 2.66 5.61
C CYS A 279 6.48 2.01 6.91
N GLN A 280 6.60 0.68 7.07
CA GLN A 280 6.22 0.00 8.32
C GLN A 280 6.98 0.57 9.52
N GLU A 281 8.30 0.72 9.42
CA GLU A 281 9.12 1.29 10.48
C GLU A 281 8.80 2.76 10.74
N ALA A 282 8.62 3.55 9.68
CA ALA A 282 8.36 4.98 9.80
C ALA A 282 7.01 5.26 10.47
N PHE A 283 5.96 4.51 10.13
CA PHE A 283 4.68 4.60 10.82
C PHE A 283 4.79 4.17 12.29
N ALA A 284 5.57 3.14 12.58
CA ALA A 284 5.83 2.72 13.94
C ALA A 284 6.63 3.76 14.76
N ARG A 285 7.54 4.53 14.13
CA ARG A 285 8.23 5.68 14.75
C ARG A 285 7.29 6.87 15.00
N LYS A 286 6.19 6.97 14.24
CA LYS A 286 5.14 7.98 14.43
C LYS A 286 3.98 7.51 15.33
N ASN A 287 4.18 6.45 16.12
CA ASN A 287 3.19 5.90 17.07
C ASN A 287 1.84 5.54 16.43
N VAL A 288 1.83 5.15 15.15
CA VAL A 288 0.62 4.71 14.46
C VAL A 288 0.08 3.42 15.08
N ILE A 289 0.95 2.47 15.47
CA ILE A 289 0.55 1.22 16.12
C ILE A 289 -0.24 1.49 17.41
N GLU A 290 0.29 2.34 18.29
CA GLU A 290 -0.38 2.71 19.54
C GLU A 290 -1.71 3.44 19.27
N THR A 291 -1.72 4.33 18.26
CA THR A 291 -2.93 5.04 17.84
C THR A 291 -4.01 4.07 17.37
N LEU A 292 -3.68 3.08 16.54
CA LEU A 292 -4.61 2.06 16.06
C LEU A 292 -5.15 1.19 17.21
N VAL A 293 -4.28 0.69 18.10
CA VAL A 293 -4.70 -0.10 19.27
C VAL A 293 -5.62 0.71 20.18
N ARG A 294 -5.30 1.98 20.42
CA ARG A 294 -6.13 2.89 21.23
C ARG A 294 -7.50 3.08 20.58
N LEU A 295 -7.56 3.32 19.27
CA LEU A 295 -8.80 3.50 18.52
C LEU A 295 -9.69 2.26 18.62
N LEU A 296 -9.13 1.07 18.36
CA LEU A 296 -9.84 -0.22 18.50
C LEU A 296 -10.31 -0.49 19.94
N SER A 297 -9.51 -0.12 20.94
CA SER A 297 -9.85 -0.33 22.35
C SER A 297 -10.95 0.61 22.88
N THR A 298 -11.37 1.62 22.11
CA THR A 298 -12.32 2.66 22.54
C THR A 298 -13.75 2.46 22.07
N GLU A 299 -14.16 1.24 21.68
CA GLU A 299 -15.52 0.88 21.24
C GLU A 299 -16.65 1.50 22.08
N GLY A 300 -16.49 1.59 23.40
CA GLY A 300 -17.49 2.21 24.30
C GLY A 300 -17.62 3.74 24.15
N LYS A 301 -16.56 4.45 23.73
CA LYS A 301 -16.56 5.91 23.51
C LYS A 301 -16.98 6.27 22.08
N ILE A 302 -16.56 5.48 21.09
CA ILE A 302 -16.95 5.66 19.67
C ILE A 302 -18.47 5.50 19.54
N ASN A 303 -19.07 4.50 20.18
CA ASN A 303 -20.53 4.34 20.22
C ASN A 303 -21.26 5.56 20.82
N LYS A 304 -20.71 6.20 21.85
CA LYS A 304 -21.31 7.40 22.46
C LYS A 304 -21.14 8.64 21.58
N PHE A 305 -20.01 8.77 20.89
CA PHE A 305 -19.65 9.92 20.05
C PHE A 305 -20.32 9.86 18.66
N LEU A 306 -20.45 8.68 18.05
CA LEU A 306 -21.20 8.49 16.80
C LEU A 306 -22.71 8.68 16.99
N ARG A 307 -23.23 8.43 18.21
CA ARG A 307 -24.63 8.70 18.58
C ARG A 307 -24.93 10.20 18.78
N SER A 308 -23.93 11.06 18.98
CA SER A 308 -24.12 12.51 19.07
C SER A 308 -24.01 13.19 17.70
N ASN A 309 -24.95 12.87 16.79
CA ASN A 309 -25.49 13.68 15.68
C ASN A 309 -24.61 14.45 14.67
N SER A 310 -23.27 14.48 14.73
CA SER A 310 -22.45 15.22 13.75
C SER A 310 -21.95 14.37 12.57
N VAL A 311 -21.67 13.08 12.78
CA VAL A 311 -21.14 12.18 11.72
C VAL A 311 -22.21 11.81 10.69
N ASN A 312 -23.48 11.69 11.12
CA ASN A 312 -24.60 11.40 10.23
C ASN A 312 -24.85 12.54 9.23
N LYS A 313 -24.59 13.80 9.57
CA LYS A 313 -24.81 14.91 8.63
C LYS A 313 -23.85 14.81 7.45
N ILE A 314 -22.58 14.51 7.72
CA ILE A 314 -21.50 14.35 6.72
C ILE A 314 -21.67 13.07 5.90
N ALA A 315 -21.96 11.93 6.55
CA ALA A 315 -22.19 10.66 5.85
C ALA A 315 -23.43 10.70 4.93
N LEU A 316 -24.53 11.34 5.39
CA LEU A 316 -25.77 11.45 4.62
C LEU A 316 -25.73 12.56 3.55
N SER A 317 -24.85 13.57 3.68
CA SER A 317 -24.66 14.65 2.69
C SER A 317 -23.54 14.40 1.69
N SER A 318 -22.59 13.51 1.98
CA SER A 318 -21.46 13.24 1.09
C SER A 318 -21.89 12.47 -0.15
N SER A 319 -21.57 13.02 -1.34
CA SER A 319 -21.72 12.35 -2.63
C SER A 319 -20.67 11.25 -2.87
N ILE A 320 -19.63 11.19 -2.02
CA ILE A 320 -18.48 10.29 -2.16
C ILE A 320 -18.81 8.89 -1.60
N TRP A 321 -19.72 8.80 -0.63
CA TRP A 321 -20.11 7.52 -0.04
C TRP A 321 -21.36 6.94 -0.71
N PRO A 322 -21.38 5.66 -1.11
CA PRO A 322 -22.57 5.03 -1.68
C PRO A 322 -23.72 5.07 -0.67
N ARG A 323 -24.82 5.74 -1.04
CA ARG A 323 -26.08 5.66 -0.28
C ARG A 323 -26.65 4.25 -0.41
N HIS A 324 -26.50 3.44 0.63
CA HIS A 324 -27.29 2.22 0.76
C HIS A 324 -28.74 2.65 1.06
N LYS A 325 -29.58 2.68 0.02
CA LYS A 325 -31.01 3.00 0.14
C LYS A 325 -31.69 1.97 1.07
N LYS A 326 -32.26 2.47 2.17
CA LYS A 326 -33.24 1.82 3.07
C LYS A 326 -32.71 0.96 4.24
N GLU A 327 -31.71 1.41 4.98
CA GLU A 327 -31.36 0.79 6.28
C GLU A 327 -31.55 1.78 7.44
N GLY A 328 -32.02 1.29 8.60
CA GLY A 328 -32.29 2.14 9.76
C GLY A 328 -31.00 2.73 10.36
N LYS A 329 -31.09 3.94 10.93
CA LYS A 329 -29.95 4.72 11.47
C LYS A 329 -28.98 3.94 12.37
N LEU A 330 -29.49 2.98 13.15
CA LEU A 330 -28.67 2.17 14.06
C LEU A 330 -27.81 1.14 13.31
N LEU A 331 -28.35 0.55 12.23
CA LEU A 331 -27.67 -0.45 11.41
C LEU A 331 -26.49 0.17 10.64
N GLU A 332 -26.65 1.40 10.16
CA GLU A 332 -25.62 2.17 9.46
C GLU A 332 -24.42 2.49 10.37
N VAL A 333 -24.67 2.89 11.63
CA VAL A 333 -23.60 3.15 12.61
C VAL A 333 -22.82 1.89 12.95
N SER A 334 -23.51 0.77 13.20
CA SER A 334 -22.84 -0.51 13.48
C SER A 334 -21.96 -0.95 12.32
N ARG A 335 -22.44 -0.81 11.08
CA ARG A 335 -21.66 -1.15 9.88
C ARG A 335 -20.41 -0.26 9.74
N LEU A 336 -20.52 1.04 9.99
CA LEU A 336 -19.38 1.96 9.96
C LEU A 336 -18.32 1.60 11.03
N ILE A 337 -18.75 1.16 12.22
CA ILE A 337 -17.82 0.70 13.26
C ILE A 337 -17.08 -0.57 12.81
N VAL A 338 -17.80 -1.55 12.23
CA VAL A 338 -17.18 -2.77 11.70
C VAL A 338 -16.19 -2.42 10.58
N GLU A 339 -16.54 -1.54 9.65
CA GLU A 339 -15.62 -1.12 8.58
C GLU A 339 -14.39 -0.40 9.15
N PHE A 340 -14.57 0.51 10.10
CA PHE A 340 -13.47 1.18 10.77
C PHE A 340 -12.53 0.20 11.46
N ASN A 341 -13.08 -0.72 12.26
CA ASN A 341 -12.32 -1.74 12.95
C ASN A 341 -11.59 -2.64 11.94
N THR A 342 -12.25 -3.03 10.84
CA THR A 342 -11.68 -3.89 9.79
C THR A 342 -10.43 -3.25 9.19
N ASN A 343 -10.51 -1.97 8.84
CA ASN A 343 -9.39 -1.24 8.23
C ASN A 343 -8.27 -0.94 9.23
N CYS A 344 -8.59 -0.65 10.49
CA CYS A 344 -7.59 -0.48 11.54
C CYS A 344 -6.83 -1.80 11.82
N CYS A 345 -7.54 -2.93 11.88
CA CYS A 345 -6.93 -4.25 12.04
C CYS A 345 -6.11 -4.66 10.81
N ARG A 346 -6.57 -4.35 9.60
CA ARG A 346 -5.81 -4.55 8.36
C ARG A 346 -4.50 -3.76 8.37
N ALA A 347 -4.53 -2.51 8.84
CA ALA A 347 -3.33 -1.68 9.01
C ALA A 347 -2.38 -2.25 10.07
N LEU A 348 -2.90 -2.69 11.23
CA LEU A 348 -2.07 -3.36 12.25
C LEU A 348 -1.40 -4.62 11.71
N TRP A 349 -2.13 -5.46 10.98
CA TRP A 349 -1.57 -6.65 10.36
C TRP A 349 -0.45 -6.30 9.38
N MET A 350 -0.66 -5.36 8.45
CA MET A 350 0.38 -4.97 7.49
C MET A 350 1.59 -4.30 8.13
N LEU A 351 1.41 -3.57 9.23
CA LEU A 351 2.54 -3.04 10.00
C LEU A 351 3.32 -4.13 10.74
N ALA A 352 2.65 -5.21 11.15
CA ALA A 352 3.25 -6.33 11.88
C ALA A 352 3.92 -7.36 10.96
N ARG A 353 3.44 -7.49 9.72
CA ARG A 353 3.83 -8.54 8.79
C ARG A 353 5.35 -8.59 8.60
N GLU A 354 5.92 -9.75 8.95
CA GLU A 354 7.36 -10.01 8.86
C GLU A 354 8.24 -8.97 9.60
N ASN A 355 7.66 -8.24 10.57
CA ASN A 355 8.32 -7.14 11.29
C ASN A 355 8.30 -7.35 12.81
N VAL A 356 9.35 -8.00 13.32
CA VAL A 356 9.48 -8.37 14.74
C VAL A 356 9.44 -7.15 15.68
N ALA A 357 10.00 -6.01 15.27
CA ALA A 357 10.01 -4.79 16.08
C ALA A 357 8.58 -4.22 16.22
N ASN A 358 7.80 -4.24 15.16
CA ASN A 358 6.41 -3.80 15.19
C ASN A 358 5.51 -4.79 15.95
N CYS A 359 5.70 -6.10 15.79
CA CYS A 359 5.04 -7.10 16.63
C CYS A 359 5.30 -6.85 18.12
N ARG A 360 6.56 -6.58 18.51
CA ARG A 360 6.93 -6.23 19.88
C ARG A 360 6.16 -4.99 20.36
N LYS A 361 6.13 -3.91 19.58
CA LYS A 361 5.36 -2.69 19.91
C LYS A 361 3.87 -2.98 20.14
N ILE A 362 3.24 -3.82 19.30
CA ILE A 362 1.85 -4.20 19.51
C ILE A 362 1.67 -4.90 20.86
N THR A 363 2.56 -5.84 21.21
CA THR A 363 2.48 -6.56 22.48
C THR A 363 2.77 -5.69 23.71
N GLU A 364 3.59 -4.65 23.57
CA GLU A 364 3.92 -3.71 24.66
C GLU A 364 2.79 -2.69 24.93
N THR A 365 1.90 -2.46 23.95
CA THR A 365 0.71 -1.63 24.21
C THR A 365 -0.22 -2.29 25.23
N THR A 366 -0.67 -1.51 26.22
CA THR A 366 -1.42 -2.00 27.40
C THR A 366 -2.62 -2.89 27.07
N LYS A 367 -3.26 -2.66 25.91
CA LYS A 367 -4.48 -3.37 25.49
C LYS A 367 -4.36 -4.11 24.16
N GLY A 368 -3.18 -4.15 23.52
CA GLY A 368 -3.03 -4.68 22.16
C GLY A 368 -3.58 -6.10 22.01
N LEU A 369 -3.02 -7.05 22.77
CA LEU A 369 -3.43 -8.45 22.72
C LEU A 369 -4.86 -8.69 23.24
N LEU A 370 -5.27 -8.00 24.32
CA LEU A 370 -6.64 -8.12 24.84
C LEU A 370 -7.69 -7.62 23.86
N CYS A 371 -7.39 -6.53 23.15
CA CYS A 371 -8.27 -5.98 22.12
C CYS A 371 -8.43 -6.95 20.96
N LEU A 372 -7.32 -7.55 20.48
CA LEU A 372 -7.36 -8.56 19.42
C LEU A 372 -8.15 -9.80 19.85
N ALA A 373 -7.94 -10.30 21.07
CA ALA A 373 -8.70 -11.43 21.61
C ALA A 373 -10.21 -11.15 21.64
N LYS A 374 -10.61 -9.98 22.13
CA LYS A 374 -12.02 -9.56 22.19
C LYS A 374 -12.66 -9.43 20.82
N LEU A 375 -11.93 -8.89 19.83
CA LEU A 375 -12.44 -8.78 18.46
C LEU A 375 -12.58 -10.17 17.81
N ILE A 376 -11.64 -11.09 18.06
CA ILE A 376 -11.73 -12.48 17.57
C ILE A 376 -12.95 -13.21 18.14
N GLU A 377 -13.26 -12.95 19.41
CA GLU A 377 -14.43 -13.51 20.10
C GLU A 377 -15.76 -13.04 19.47
N ASN A 378 -15.91 -11.71 19.30
CA ASN A 378 -17.21 -11.10 19.03
C ASN A 378 -17.49 -10.85 17.54
N GLU A 379 -16.46 -10.58 16.75
CA GLU A 379 -16.61 -10.18 15.34
C GLU A 379 -16.51 -11.37 14.39
N LYS A 380 -16.98 -11.21 13.15
CA LYS A 380 -16.97 -12.25 12.09
C LYS A 380 -16.38 -11.70 10.79
N GLY A 381 -16.21 -12.57 9.79
CA GLY A 381 -15.77 -12.18 8.44
C GLY A 381 -14.36 -11.60 8.42
N GLU A 382 -14.16 -10.57 7.58
CA GLU A 382 -12.86 -9.95 7.32
C GLU A 382 -12.21 -9.37 8.58
N LEU A 383 -12.98 -8.75 9.47
CA LEU A 383 -12.46 -8.19 10.72
C LEU A 383 -11.79 -9.26 11.59
N ARG A 384 -12.46 -10.41 11.78
CA ARG A 384 -11.89 -11.54 12.53
C ARG A 384 -10.62 -12.07 11.86
N ILE A 385 -10.63 -12.21 10.53
CA ILE A 385 -9.48 -12.69 9.77
C ILE A 385 -8.29 -11.74 9.94
N ASN A 386 -8.48 -10.43 9.81
CA ASN A 386 -7.42 -9.43 10.00
C ASN A 386 -6.85 -9.48 11.43
N CYS A 387 -7.69 -9.68 12.45
CA CYS A 387 -7.23 -9.86 13.82
C CYS A 387 -6.41 -11.15 13.98
N LEU A 388 -6.88 -12.27 13.43
CA LEU A 388 -6.16 -13.55 13.47
C LEU A 388 -4.83 -13.49 12.76
N MET A 389 -4.77 -12.85 11.60
CA MET A 389 -3.53 -12.65 10.87
C MET A 389 -2.55 -11.79 11.66
N THR A 390 -3.02 -10.73 12.33
CA THR A 390 -2.18 -9.93 13.24
C THR A 390 -1.61 -10.80 14.38
N VAL A 391 -2.44 -11.65 14.99
CA VAL A 391 -1.99 -12.60 16.04
C VAL A 391 -1.00 -13.62 15.48
N MET A 392 -1.21 -14.10 14.26
CA MET A 392 -0.29 -15.02 13.58
C MET A 392 1.10 -14.41 13.39
N GLU A 393 1.19 -13.15 12.94
CA GLU A 393 2.48 -12.43 12.83
C GLU A 393 3.16 -12.25 14.20
N ILE A 394 2.39 -11.91 15.24
CA ILE A 394 2.92 -11.73 16.60
C ILE A 394 3.45 -13.06 17.16
N THR A 395 2.70 -14.15 16.99
CA THR A 395 3.11 -15.48 17.45
C THR A 395 4.30 -16.00 16.65
N SER A 396 4.35 -15.75 15.34
CA SER A 396 5.51 -16.05 14.48
C SER A 396 6.77 -15.31 14.96
N ALA A 397 6.64 -14.01 15.27
CA ALA A 397 7.73 -13.24 15.88
C ALA A 397 8.16 -13.83 17.24
N ALA A 398 7.21 -14.31 18.06
CA ALA A 398 7.49 -14.98 19.33
C ALA A 398 8.21 -16.34 19.15
N GLU A 399 7.93 -17.08 18.07
CA GLU A 399 8.63 -18.34 17.80
C GLU A 399 10.16 -18.12 17.71
N ASN A 400 10.60 -17.04 17.08
CA ASN A 400 12.02 -16.77 16.86
C ASN A 400 12.63 -15.78 17.86
N ASN A 401 11.83 -15.04 18.63
CA ASN A 401 12.31 -14.02 19.57
C ASN A 401 12.02 -14.36 21.04
N LEU A 402 13.06 -14.61 21.84
CA LEU A 402 12.93 -14.97 23.25
C LEU A 402 12.29 -13.85 24.09
N ASP A 403 12.60 -12.59 23.81
CA ASP A 403 12.05 -11.46 24.57
C ASP A 403 10.54 -11.38 24.41
N ILE A 404 10.03 -11.53 23.18
CA ILE A 404 8.59 -11.49 22.90
C ILE A 404 7.88 -12.65 23.62
N ARG A 405 8.45 -13.86 23.60
CA ARG A 405 7.91 -14.99 24.39
C ARG A 405 7.82 -14.62 25.87
N LYS A 406 8.92 -14.10 26.41
CA LYS A 406 9.05 -13.77 27.82
C LYS A 406 8.26 -12.54 28.22
N SER A 407 7.94 -11.60 27.33
CA SER A 407 7.21 -10.37 27.68
C SER A 407 5.71 -10.52 27.44
N ALA A 408 5.32 -10.93 26.23
CA ALA A 408 3.94 -10.94 25.76
C ALA A 408 3.17 -12.20 26.18
N PHE A 409 3.84 -13.37 26.13
CA PHE A 409 3.24 -14.69 26.35
C PHE A 409 3.69 -15.33 27.67
N LYS A 410 3.82 -14.53 28.74
CA LYS A 410 4.05 -15.07 30.10
C LYS A 410 2.85 -15.89 30.55
N ASN A 411 3.10 -16.98 31.28
CA ASN A 411 2.06 -17.91 31.77
C ASN A 411 0.94 -17.24 32.59
N ASN A 412 1.24 -16.14 33.29
CA ASN A 412 0.26 -15.42 34.11
C ASN A 412 -0.37 -14.21 33.40
N SER A 413 -0.07 -13.99 32.11
CA SER A 413 -0.60 -12.86 31.34
C SER A 413 -2.08 -13.11 30.98
N PRO A 414 -3.02 -12.27 31.47
CA PRO A 414 -4.42 -12.39 31.08
C PRO A 414 -4.62 -12.25 29.57
N ALA A 415 -3.78 -11.42 28.93
CA ALA A 415 -3.83 -11.19 27.50
C ALA A 415 -3.39 -12.41 26.70
N ALA A 416 -2.30 -13.07 27.12
CA ALA A 416 -1.83 -14.30 26.49
C ALA A 416 -2.88 -15.41 26.63
N LYS A 417 -3.44 -15.57 27.83
CA LYS A 417 -4.50 -16.55 28.09
C LYS A 417 -5.72 -16.30 27.22
N ALA A 418 -6.19 -15.06 27.11
CA ALA A 418 -7.33 -14.71 26.26
C ALA A 418 -7.07 -15.06 24.79
N ILE A 419 -5.87 -14.76 24.26
CA ILE A 419 -5.50 -15.15 22.89
C ILE A 419 -5.49 -16.67 22.74
N THR A 420 -4.84 -17.41 23.65
CA THR A 420 -4.80 -18.87 23.60
C THR A 420 -6.20 -19.47 23.65
N ASP A 421 -7.06 -19.02 24.57
CA ASP A 421 -8.42 -19.54 24.72
C ASP A 421 -9.25 -19.28 23.43
N GLN A 422 -9.10 -18.12 22.79
CA GLN A 422 -9.77 -17.83 21.51
C GLN A 422 -9.22 -18.65 20.34
N LEU A 423 -7.91 -18.89 20.27
CA LEU A 423 -7.32 -19.74 19.24
C LEU A 423 -7.80 -21.19 19.39
N LEU A 424 -7.80 -21.75 20.60
CA LEU A 424 -8.29 -23.11 20.85
C LEU A 424 -9.78 -23.24 20.52
N ARG A 425 -10.60 -22.26 20.90
CA ARG A 425 -12.02 -22.22 20.54
C ARG A 425 -12.22 -22.29 19.01
N LEU A 426 -11.43 -21.54 18.25
CA LEU A 426 -11.51 -21.57 16.78
C LEU A 426 -11.02 -22.89 16.19
N ILE A 427 -10.04 -23.55 16.80
CA ILE A 427 -9.59 -24.89 16.36
C ILE A 427 -10.72 -25.92 16.50
N ASP A 428 -11.47 -25.84 17.60
CA ASP A 428 -12.54 -26.80 17.90
C ASP A 428 -13.88 -26.49 17.21
N GLU A 429 -14.28 -25.22 17.12
CA GLU A 429 -15.64 -24.80 16.73
C GLU A 429 -15.77 -24.22 15.31
N SER A 430 -14.67 -23.82 14.67
CA SER A 430 -14.75 -23.15 13.35
C SER A 430 -14.95 -24.15 12.22
N ASP A 431 -15.98 -23.99 11.39
CA ASP A 431 -16.13 -24.77 10.15
C ASP A 431 -15.22 -24.27 9.01
N ASN A 432 -14.58 -23.11 9.16
CA ASN A 432 -13.74 -22.52 8.14
C ASN A 432 -12.29 -23.03 8.27
N ALA A 433 -11.84 -23.80 7.28
CA ALA A 433 -10.48 -24.36 7.20
C ALA A 433 -9.38 -23.29 7.28
N VAL A 434 -9.54 -22.15 6.60
CA VAL A 434 -8.56 -21.05 6.64
C VAL A 434 -8.38 -20.52 8.05
N ILE A 435 -9.48 -20.34 8.79
CA ILE A 435 -9.44 -19.90 10.20
C ILE A 435 -8.76 -20.96 11.08
N LYS A 436 -9.10 -22.23 10.90
CA LYS A 436 -8.46 -23.34 11.64
C LYS A 436 -6.96 -23.37 11.39
N ILE A 437 -6.52 -23.35 10.14
CA ILE A 437 -5.10 -23.38 9.77
C ILE A 437 -4.35 -22.23 10.43
N VAL A 438 -4.87 -21.00 10.36
CA VAL A 438 -4.23 -19.84 11.01
C VAL A 438 -4.16 -20.01 12.53
N ALA A 439 -5.21 -20.52 13.16
CA ALA A 439 -5.24 -20.73 14.60
C ALA A 439 -4.29 -21.83 15.07
N ILE A 440 -4.27 -22.98 14.38
CA ILE A 440 -3.36 -24.10 14.60
C ILE A 440 -1.91 -23.62 14.48
N ARG A 441 -1.59 -22.90 13.40
CA ARG A 441 -0.25 -22.35 13.16
C ARG A 441 0.19 -21.42 14.29
N ALA A 442 -0.69 -20.52 14.72
CA ALA A 442 -0.41 -19.61 15.83
C ALA A 442 -0.16 -20.33 17.15
N ILE A 443 -0.91 -21.40 17.47
CA ILE A 443 -0.63 -22.26 18.63
C ILE A 443 0.72 -22.97 18.49
N GLY A 444 1.04 -23.49 17.30
CA GLY A 444 2.33 -24.10 17.00
C GLY A 444 3.52 -23.16 17.22
N HIS A 445 3.41 -21.90 16.79
CA HIS A 445 4.42 -20.86 17.06
C HIS A 445 4.68 -20.64 18.56
N LEU A 446 3.64 -20.83 19.38
CA LEU A 446 3.68 -20.69 20.83
C LEU A 446 4.08 -21.98 21.57
N ALA A 447 4.42 -23.07 20.88
CA ALA A 447 4.72 -24.38 21.50
C ALA A 447 5.78 -24.31 22.62
N ARG A 448 6.75 -23.40 22.52
CA ARG A 448 7.83 -23.19 23.51
C ARG A 448 7.45 -22.24 24.66
N THR A 449 6.20 -21.76 24.70
CA THR A 449 5.71 -20.84 25.75
C THR A 449 4.82 -21.55 26.77
N PHE A 450 4.18 -22.66 26.39
CA PHE A 450 3.26 -23.38 27.27
C PHE A 450 4.00 -24.16 28.37
N PRO A 451 3.59 -24.03 29.65
CA PRO A 451 4.16 -24.84 30.72
C PRO A 451 3.65 -26.28 30.68
N ALA A 452 4.37 -27.19 31.33
CA ALA A 452 4.04 -28.62 31.38
C ALA A 452 2.64 -28.91 31.93
N ARG A 453 2.06 -28.01 32.73
CA ARG A 453 0.70 -28.15 33.29
C ARG A 453 -0.41 -27.82 32.28
N GLN A 454 -0.08 -27.18 31.15
CA GLN A 454 -1.06 -26.69 30.18
C GLN A 454 -1.16 -27.61 28.96
N THR A 455 -1.20 -28.93 29.17
CA THR A 455 -1.35 -29.94 28.12
C THR A 455 -2.69 -29.87 27.38
N ARG A 456 -3.67 -29.13 27.93
CA ARG A 456 -4.97 -28.85 27.28
C ARG A 456 -4.86 -28.25 25.88
N VAL A 457 -3.72 -27.63 25.53
CA VAL A 457 -3.49 -27.09 24.17
C VAL A 457 -3.25 -28.18 23.13
N ILE A 458 -2.87 -29.39 23.55
CA ILE A 458 -2.48 -30.50 22.67
C ILE A 458 -3.72 -31.25 22.16
N SER A 459 -4.73 -31.46 23.03
CA SER A 459 -5.91 -32.25 22.67
C SER A 459 -6.67 -31.71 21.44
N PRO A 460 -6.96 -30.39 21.33
CA PRO A 460 -7.60 -29.84 20.14
C PRO A 460 -6.79 -30.06 18.86
N LEU A 461 -5.46 -29.98 18.94
CA LEU A 461 -4.56 -30.23 17.80
C LEU A 461 -4.62 -31.71 17.38
N VAL A 462 -4.50 -32.64 18.33
CA VAL A 462 -4.58 -34.08 18.05
C VAL A 462 -5.90 -34.43 17.36
N LYS A 463 -7.02 -33.85 17.80
CA LYS A 463 -8.33 -34.01 17.15
C LYS A 463 -8.32 -33.57 15.68
N GLN A 464 -7.60 -32.50 15.33
CA GLN A 464 -7.51 -32.02 13.94
C GLN A 464 -6.65 -32.90 13.02
N LEU A 465 -5.89 -33.89 13.53
CA LEU A 465 -5.15 -34.83 12.66
C LEU A 465 -6.10 -35.66 11.76
N CYS A 466 -7.33 -35.86 12.22
CA CYS A 466 -8.40 -36.55 11.50
C CYS A 466 -9.34 -35.61 10.74
N ASP A 467 -9.00 -34.32 10.58
CA ASP A 467 -9.85 -33.39 9.85
C ASP A 467 -10.01 -33.82 8.37
N MET A 468 -11.20 -33.57 7.83
CA MET A 468 -11.56 -33.89 6.45
C MET A 468 -10.75 -33.06 5.47
N ASP A 469 -10.40 -31.82 5.85
CA ASP A 469 -9.53 -30.96 5.09
C ASP A 469 -8.05 -31.38 5.31
N PRO A 470 -7.33 -31.80 4.25
CA PRO A 470 -5.95 -32.26 4.38
C PRO A 470 -5.00 -31.13 4.81
N ASP A 471 -5.27 -29.87 4.47
CA ASP A 471 -4.42 -28.74 4.86
C ASP A 471 -4.53 -28.45 6.36
N VAL A 472 -5.73 -28.60 6.93
CA VAL A 472 -5.95 -28.50 8.38
C VAL A 472 -5.19 -29.61 9.12
N ALA A 473 -5.29 -30.85 8.66
CA ALA A 473 -4.55 -31.96 9.24
C ALA A 473 -3.03 -31.77 9.12
N THR A 474 -2.56 -31.30 7.96
CA THR A 474 -1.14 -30.98 7.70
C THR A 474 -0.63 -29.92 8.67
N GLU A 475 -1.37 -28.83 8.85
CA GLU A 475 -0.95 -27.77 9.77
C GLU A 475 -0.95 -28.28 11.22
N SER A 476 -1.89 -29.15 11.59
CA SER A 476 -1.93 -29.72 12.94
C SER A 476 -0.72 -30.60 13.24
N VAL A 477 -0.32 -31.46 12.29
CA VAL A 477 0.87 -32.31 12.47
C VAL A 477 2.15 -31.47 12.56
N ILE A 478 2.23 -30.36 11.81
CA ILE A 478 3.33 -29.39 11.92
C ILE A 478 3.35 -28.75 13.31
N ALA A 479 2.20 -28.26 13.79
CA ALA A 479 2.10 -27.64 15.11
C ALA A 479 2.51 -28.61 16.22
N LEU A 480 2.01 -29.85 16.22
CA LEU A 480 2.40 -30.89 17.17
C LEU A 480 3.90 -31.24 17.08
N GLY A 481 4.48 -31.20 15.88
CA GLY A 481 5.92 -31.34 15.69
C GLY A 481 6.72 -30.29 16.48
N LYS A 482 6.24 -29.04 16.54
CA LYS A 482 6.89 -27.97 17.32
C LYS A 482 6.79 -28.16 18.85
N PHE A 483 5.81 -28.93 19.32
CA PHE A 483 5.71 -29.29 20.73
C PHE A 483 6.72 -30.38 21.14
N THR A 484 7.12 -31.22 20.19
CA THR A 484 7.98 -32.40 20.42
C THR A 484 9.40 -32.23 19.88
N CYS A 485 9.69 -31.13 19.21
CA CYS A 485 11.00 -30.90 18.60
C CYS A 485 12.11 -30.73 19.65
N PRO A 486 13.37 -30.99 19.29
CA PRO A 486 14.50 -30.91 20.22
C PRO A 486 14.69 -29.55 20.88
N GLU A 487 14.29 -28.46 20.23
CA GLU A 487 14.38 -27.09 20.73
C GLU A 487 13.36 -26.79 21.83
N ASN A 488 12.36 -27.65 22.02
CA ASN A 488 11.38 -27.51 23.10
C ASN A 488 11.88 -28.22 24.36
N TYR A 489 12.05 -27.45 25.45
CA TYR A 489 12.49 -27.99 26.74
C TYR A 489 11.51 -29.03 27.31
N LEU A 490 10.21 -28.89 27.03
CA LEU A 490 9.14 -29.77 27.51
C LEU A 490 8.74 -30.83 26.48
N ARG A 491 9.61 -31.13 25.52
CA ARG A 491 9.34 -32.08 24.42
C ARG A 491 8.90 -33.46 24.91
N ALA A 492 9.41 -33.93 26.05
CA ALA A 492 9.06 -35.24 26.60
C ALA A 492 7.65 -35.27 27.20
N GLU A 493 7.31 -34.26 28.00
CA GLU A 493 5.99 -34.09 28.58
C GLU A 493 4.94 -33.90 27.49
N HIS A 494 5.22 -33.06 26.51
CA HIS A 494 4.31 -32.85 25.38
C HIS A 494 4.17 -34.11 24.51
N ALA A 495 5.26 -34.83 24.23
CA ALA A 495 5.19 -36.10 23.49
C ALA A 495 4.31 -37.11 24.22
N LYS A 496 4.47 -37.23 25.55
CA LYS A 496 3.64 -38.11 26.37
C LYS A 496 2.16 -37.73 26.26
N SER A 497 1.83 -36.45 26.38
CA SER A 497 0.44 -35.99 26.24
C SER A 497 -0.15 -36.22 24.85
N ILE A 498 0.63 -36.08 23.77
CA ILE A 498 0.16 -36.41 22.41
C ILE A 498 -0.22 -37.88 22.32
N VAL A 499 0.59 -38.76 22.93
CA VAL A 499 0.30 -40.20 22.98
C VAL A 499 -0.96 -40.46 23.81
N GLU A 500 -1.07 -39.88 25.01
CA GLU A 500 -2.23 -40.00 25.90
C GLU A 500 -3.54 -39.53 25.25
N PHE A 501 -3.49 -38.52 24.38
CA PHE A 501 -4.64 -38.06 23.57
C PHE A 501 -4.86 -38.85 22.28
N GLU A 502 -4.25 -40.04 22.14
CA GLU A 502 -4.40 -40.97 21.01
C GLU A 502 -3.89 -40.43 19.65
N GLY A 503 -2.93 -39.50 19.64
CA GLY A 503 -2.42 -38.89 18.40
C GLY A 503 -1.56 -39.79 17.50
N VAL A 504 -1.16 -40.96 17.99
CA VAL A 504 -0.26 -41.88 17.28
C VAL A 504 -0.92 -42.49 16.05
N GLN A 505 -2.12 -43.05 16.18
CA GLN A 505 -2.82 -43.70 15.07
C GLN A 505 -3.20 -42.72 13.95
N PRO A 506 -3.78 -41.53 14.26
CA PRO A 506 -3.99 -40.49 13.25
C PRO A 506 -2.71 -40.13 12.49
N ALA A 507 -1.59 -39.93 13.19
CA ALA A 507 -0.31 -39.61 12.55
C ALA A 507 0.21 -40.75 11.66
N LEU A 508 0.02 -42.02 12.05
CA LEU A 508 0.36 -43.18 11.21
C LEU A 508 -0.51 -43.25 9.94
N ASN A 509 -1.81 -42.96 10.05
CA ASN A 509 -2.72 -42.93 8.90
C ASN A 509 -2.31 -41.87 7.88
N MET A 510 -1.75 -40.74 8.34
CA MET A 510 -1.25 -39.67 7.49
C MET A 510 -0.08 -40.08 6.58
N LEU A 511 0.74 -41.06 6.99
CA LEU A 511 1.81 -41.62 6.13
C LEU A 511 1.27 -42.33 4.88
N ARG A 512 -0.02 -42.71 4.88
CA ARG A 512 -0.68 -43.39 3.75
C ARG A 512 -1.43 -42.42 2.84
N ARG A 513 -1.50 -41.13 3.17
CA ARG A 513 -2.14 -40.10 2.31
C ARG A 513 -1.22 -39.78 1.12
N ASN A 514 -1.76 -39.22 0.05
CA ASN A 514 -1.01 -38.88 -1.16
C ASN A 514 -0.26 -37.53 -1.10
N ASP A 515 -0.33 -36.81 0.01
CA ASP A 515 0.34 -35.50 0.16
C ASP A 515 1.76 -35.66 0.75
N GLU A 516 2.77 -35.24 0.00
CA GLU A 516 4.17 -35.40 0.40
C GLU A 516 4.53 -34.57 1.63
N LYS A 517 3.96 -33.36 1.76
CA LYS A 517 4.21 -32.47 2.90
C LYS A 517 3.64 -33.06 4.20
N THR A 518 2.42 -33.60 4.13
CA THR A 518 1.77 -34.36 5.20
C THR A 518 2.63 -35.54 5.63
N GLN A 519 3.05 -36.37 4.67
CA GLN A 519 3.87 -37.54 4.94
C GLN A 519 5.19 -37.17 5.63
N TYR A 520 5.85 -36.12 5.13
CA TYR A 520 7.10 -35.61 5.69
C TYR A 520 6.95 -35.20 7.15
N HIS A 521 5.95 -34.35 7.47
CA HIS A 521 5.75 -33.87 8.84
C HIS A 521 5.18 -34.93 9.78
N ALA A 522 4.34 -35.85 9.29
CA ALA A 522 3.87 -36.99 10.06
C ALA A 522 5.02 -37.92 10.46
N LEU A 523 5.97 -38.17 9.55
CA LEU A 523 7.14 -38.98 9.85
C LEU A 523 8.04 -38.30 10.91
N ILE A 524 8.25 -36.98 10.81
CA ILE A 524 8.97 -36.21 11.82
C ILE A 524 8.31 -36.36 13.20
N LEU A 525 7.00 -36.11 13.28
CA LEU A 525 6.27 -36.20 14.56
C LEU A 525 6.41 -37.61 15.16
N LEU A 526 6.19 -38.66 14.36
CA LEU A 526 6.31 -40.04 14.82
C LEU A 526 7.72 -40.37 15.32
N CYS A 527 8.76 -39.85 14.67
CA CYS A 527 10.14 -40.02 15.14
C CYS A 527 10.35 -39.34 16.51
N TYR A 528 9.87 -38.11 16.69
CA TYR A 528 9.99 -37.43 17.99
C TYR A 528 9.17 -38.10 19.09
N LEU A 529 7.96 -38.57 18.79
CA LEU A 529 7.16 -39.35 19.74
C LEU A 529 7.89 -40.64 20.16
N ALA A 530 8.49 -41.35 19.20
CA ALA A 530 9.28 -42.55 19.48
C ALA A 530 10.52 -42.24 20.36
N MET A 531 11.21 -41.12 20.12
CA MET A 531 12.39 -40.73 20.88
C MET A 531 12.07 -40.23 22.30
N HIS A 532 10.91 -39.61 22.50
CA HIS A 532 10.59 -38.89 23.74
C HIS A 532 9.52 -39.55 24.61
N ALA A 533 8.69 -40.43 24.04
CA ALA A 533 7.64 -41.16 24.73
C ALA A 533 7.73 -42.68 24.55
N GLY A 534 8.85 -43.21 24.03
CA GLY A 534 9.02 -44.60 23.59
C GLY A 534 8.73 -45.70 24.61
N SER A 535 8.66 -45.39 25.91
CA SER A 535 8.24 -46.34 26.96
C SER A 535 6.72 -46.44 27.14
N ASN A 536 5.92 -45.71 26.37
CA ASN A 536 4.46 -45.69 26.49
C ASN A 536 3.85 -46.88 25.72
N GLU A 537 3.05 -47.70 26.42
CA GLU A 537 2.39 -48.90 25.87
C GLU A 537 1.56 -48.62 24.60
N GLN A 538 0.96 -47.43 24.49
CA GLN A 538 0.18 -47.06 23.30
C GLN A 538 1.03 -46.97 22.03
N LEU A 539 2.30 -46.56 22.13
CA LEU A 539 3.24 -46.60 21.00
C LEU A 539 3.57 -48.05 20.64
N HIS A 540 3.72 -48.93 21.63
CA HIS A 540 3.96 -50.35 21.44
C HIS A 540 2.82 -51.05 20.68
N GLN A 541 1.59 -50.75 21.09
CA GLN A 541 0.37 -51.28 20.45
C GLN A 541 0.18 -50.74 19.02
N ALA A 542 0.69 -49.53 18.72
CA ALA A 542 0.52 -48.90 17.42
C ALA A 542 1.41 -49.46 16.29
N ARG A 543 2.29 -50.42 16.57
CA ARG A 543 3.19 -51.08 15.59
C ARG A 543 4.03 -50.08 14.78
N ILE A 544 4.53 -49.03 15.42
CA ILE A 544 5.28 -47.93 14.78
C ILE A 544 6.54 -48.43 14.06
N LEU A 545 7.21 -49.46 14.61
CA LEU A 545 8.37 -50.08 13.95
C LEU A 545 8.04 -50.62 12.54
N THR A 546 6.86 -51.21 12.38
CA THR A 546 6.38 -51.69 11.06
C THR A 546 6.16 -50.52 10.10
N ALA A 547 5.60 -49.42 10.60
CA ALA A 547 5.39 -48.22 9.79
C ALA A 547 6.71 -47.57 9.35
N PHE A 548 7.73 -47.53 10.23
CA PHE A 548 9.07 -47.08 9.87
C PHE A 548 9.75 -47.99 8.84
N GLY A 549 9.51 -49.30 8.86
CA GLY A 549 10.01 -50.23 7.85
C GLY A 549 9.30 -50.14 6.48
N GLY A 550 8.04 -49.71 6.47
CA GLY A 550 7.19 -49.58 5.27
C GLY A 550 7.09 -48.15 4.76
N ALA A 551 5.93 -47.52 4.94
CA ALA A 551 5.64 -46.18 4.42
C ALA A 551 6.66 -45.12 4.90
N GLY A 552 7.10 -45.19 6.15
CA GLY A 552 8.13 -44.30 6.69
C GLY A 552 9.47 -44.44 5.98
N LYS A 553 9.87 -45.67 5.61
CA LYS A 553 11.07 -45.92 4.81
C LYS A 553 10.93 -45.26 3.44
N THR A 554 9.81 -45.44 2.75
CA THR A 554 9.56 -44.84 1.43
C THR A 554 9.67 -43.31 1.49
N VAL A 555 9.07 -42.67 2.49
CA VAL A 555 9.14 -41.22 2.69
C VAL A 555 10.59 -40.79 3.01
N ALA A 556 11.28 -41.48 3.92
CA ALA A 556 12.68 -41.19 4.25
C ALA A 556 13.64 -41.42 3.07
N HIS A 557 13.30 -42.26 2.09
CA HIS A 557 14.13 -42.41 0.89
C HIS A 557 14.16 -41.13 0.05
N LYS A 558 13.07 -40.33 0.09
CA LYS A 558 12.96 -39.06 -0.62
C LYS A 558 13.73 -37.92 0.07
N TYR A 559 13.93 -37.99 1.40
CA TYR A 559 14.55 -36.93 2.20
C TYR A 559 15.70 -37.46 3.06
N SER A 560 16.94 -37.11 2.72
CA SER A 560 18.14 -37.61 3.40
C SER A 560 18.13 -37.36 4.91
N GLU A 561 17.71 -36.17 5.34
CA GLU A 561 17.64 -35.76 6.76
C GLU A 561 16.71 -36.65 7.60
N LEU A 562 15.65 -37.19 6.99
CA LEU A 562 14.72 -38.08 7.68
C LEU A 562 15.29 -39.48 7.89
N ARG A 563 16.25 -39.94 7.08
CA ARG A 563 16.85 -41.27 7.25
C ARG A 563 17.54 -41.40 8.60
N ASP A 564 18.31 -40.37 8.96
CA ASP A 564 19.03 -40.31 10.24
C ASP A 564 18.07 -40.12 11.41
N LEU A 565 16.99 -39.35 11.21
CA LEU A 565 15.96 -39.19 12.23
C LEU A 565 15.21 -40.50 12.51
N VAL A 566 14.82 -41.24 11.46
CA VAL A 566 14.17 -42.55 11.58
C VAL A 566 15.11 -43.57 12.23
N ALA A 567 16.39 -43.59 11.85
CA ALA A 567 17.36 -44.50 12.47
C ALA A 567 17.49 -44.27 13.98
N ARG A 568 17.56 -43.00 14.41
CA ARG A 568 17.57 -42.64 15.83
C ARG A 568 16.27 -43.03 16.54
N ALA A 569 15.12 -42.78 15.93
CA ALA A 569 13.83 -43.17 16.50
C ALA A 569 13.72 -44.69 16.69
N VAL A 570 14.13 -45.48 15.70
CA VAL A 570 14.15 -46.96 15.79
C VAL A 570 15.09 -47.43 16.90
N TYR A 571 16.27 -46.82 17.02
CA TYR A 571 17.21 -47.16 18.09
C TYR A 571 16.62 -46.89 19.48
N HIS A 572 15.98 -45.74 19.69
CA HIS A 572 15.34 -45.41 20.96
C HIS A 572 14.18 -46.34 21.32
N LEU A 573 13.35 -46.74 20.35
CA LEU A 573 12.27 -47.71 20.59
C LEU A 573 12.83 -49.08 21.02
N LYS A 574 13.90 -49.57 20.38
CA LYS A 574 14.53 -50.84 20.79
C LYS A 574 15.08 -50.79 22.21
N LEU A 575 15.61 -49.65 22.63
CA LEU A 575 16.11 -49.46 24.00
C LEU A 575 14.98 -49.42 25.05
N SER A 576 13.77 -48.98 24.68
CA SER A 576 12.65 -48.85 25.62
C SER A 576 11.85 -50.15 25.82
N GLY A 577 12.34 -51.29 25.32
CA GLY A 577 11.74 -52.61 25.55
C GLY A 577 10.71 -53.03 24.49
N TYR A 578 10.83 -52.48 23.28
CA TYR A 578 10.05 -52.90 22.11
C TYR A 578 10.57 -54.21 21.51
#